data_AF-A0A5J4SS41-F1
#
_entry.id   AF-A0A5J4SS41-F1
#
_cell.length_a   1.000
_cell.length_b   1.000
_cell.length_c   1.000
_cell.angle_alpha   90.00
_cell.angle_beta   90.00
_cell.angle_gamma   90.00
#
_symmetry.space_group_name_H-M   'P 1'
#
loop_
_entity.id
_entity.type
_entity.pdbx_description
1 polymer ?
#
loop_
_entity_poly.entity_id
_entity_poly.type
_entity_poly.pdbx_seq_one_letter_code
_entity_poly.pdbx_strand_id
1 'polypeptide(L)'
;MKQKWDAYIENLIKFGELIKELAEGLAPSPQTEKIKKQINATWETIRRSANDLTEIISPEHPEQIEMPYQGETFSKYWERYKEYLAEEFHIYLRSRRENELLRTLKKWAGNSEKAEKKAIDIISFHIRSGYKSFFRPTERQLSGEEPTPEEQAITPNKVTKKSQV
;
A
#
# COMPACT_ATOMS: atom_id res chain seq x y z
N MET A 1 1.15 18.11 1.42
CA MET A 1 1.80 17.02 2.18
C MET A 1 3.30 17.00 1.89
N LYS A 2 3.71 16.91 0.62
CA LYS A 2 5.11 16.97 0.17
C LYS A 2 5.95 18.09 0.80
N GLN A 3 5.54 19.35 0.72
CA GLN A 3 6.30 20.47 1.35
C GLN A 3 6.54 20.31 2.87
N LYS A 4 5.55 19.80 3.61
CA LYS A 4 5.70 19.53 5.06
C LYS A 4 6.64 18.34 5.31
N TRP A 5 6.64 17.36 4.39
CA TRP A 5 7.53 16.21 4.42
C TRP A 5 8.98 16.59 4.09
N ASP A 6 9.17 17.39 3.05
CA ASP A 6 10.50 17.89 2.66
C ASP A 6 11.13 18.70 3.80
N ALA A 7 10.34 19.56 4.46
CA ALA A 7 10.78 20.29 5.66
C ALA A 7 11.10 19.36 6.84
N TYR A 8 10.35 18.27 7.02
CA TYR A 8 10.64 17.25 8.03
C TYR A 8 11.96 16.53 7.74
N ILE A 9 12.20 16.12 6.49
CA ILE A 9 13.45 15.47 6.07
C ILE A 9 14.63 16.42 6.27
N GLU A 10 14.49 17.70 5.90
CA GLU A 10 15.54 18.70 6.11
C GLU A 10 15.88 18.86 7.60
N ASN A 11 14.88 18.95 8.48
CA ASN A 11 15.09 19.01 9.92
C ASN A 11 15.71 17.73 10.48
N LEU A 12 15.33 16.56 9.94
CA LEU A 12 15.90 15.28 10.32
C LEU A 12 17.40 15.25 9.97
N ILE A 13 17.78 15.65 8.76
CA ILE A 13 19.18 15.73 8.31
C ILE A 13 19.99 16.63 9.26
N LYS A 14 19.49 17.85 9.55
CA LYS A 14 20.12 18.78 10.49
C LYS A 14 20.29 18.16 11.88
N PHE A 15 19.30 17.43 12.36
CA PHE A 15 19.39 16.73 13.65
C PHE A 15 20.46 15.63 13.63
N GLY A 16 20.58 14.88 12.53
CA GLY A 16 21.64 13.89 12.34
C GLY A 16 23.04 14.50 12.35
N GLU A 17 23.20 15.68 11.74
CA GLU A 17 24.45 16.45 11.78
C GLU A 17 24.80 16.89 13.21
N LEU A 18 23.84 17.45 13.96
CA LEU A 18 24.04 17.82 15.36
C LEU A 18 24.39 16.63 16.25
N ILE A 19 23.77 15.47 16.02
CA ILE A 19 24.12 14.23 16.72
C ILE A 19 25.55 13.80 16.40
N LYS A 20 25.98 13.94 15.14
CA LYS A 20 27.34 13.58 14.73
C LYS A 20 28.37 14.50 15.38
N GLU A 21 28.13 15.81 15.39
CA GLU A 21 28.97 16.79 16.08
C GLU A 21 29.05 16.50 17.59
N LEU A 22 27.91 16.22 18.23
CA LEU A 22 27.86 15.85 19.64
C LEU A 22 28.68 14.58 19.91
N ALA A 23 28.52 13.57 19.07
CA ALA A 23 29.24 12.30 19.18
C ALA A 23 30.76 12.53 19.06
N GLU A 24 31.21 13.34 18.11
CA GLU A 24 32.63 13.69 17.92
C GLU A 24 33.20 14.52 19.09
N GLY A 25 32.37 15.33 19.76
CA GLY A 25 32.74 16.09 20.95
C GLY A 25 32.90 15.28 22.24
N LEU A 26 32.52 13.99 22.27
CA LEU A 26 32.67 13.14 23.44
C LEU A 26 34.11 12.65 23.63
N ALA A 27 34.63 12.79 24.85
CA ALA A 27 35.95 12.26 25.21
C ALA A 27 36.06 10.74 24.94
N PRO A 28 37.19 10.26 24.40
CA PRO A 28 37.34 8.86 24.03
C PRO A 28 37.40 7.96 25.28
N SER A 29 36.50 6.99 25.34
CA SER A 29 36.43 5.96 26.38
C SER A 29 35.68 4.73 25.83
N PRO A 30 35.85 3.53 26.40
CA PRO A 30 35.10 2.36 25.97
C PRO A 30 33.57 2.56 26.01
N GLN A 31 33.10 3.36 26.97
CA GLN A 31 31.68 3.66 27.14
C GLN A 31 31.17 4.66 26.09
N THR A 32 31.95 5.70 25.78
CA THR A 32 31.59 6.67 24.73
C THR A 32 31.64 6.05 23.35
N GLU A 33 32.59 5.17 23.05
CA GLU A 33 32.60 4.41 21.79
C GLU A 33 31.39 3.48 21.62
N LYS A 34 30.92 2.86 22.72
CA LYS A 34 29.68 2.08 22.71
C LYS A 34 28.46 2.96 22.40
N ILE A 35 28.38 4.14 23.01
CA ILE A 35 27.31 5.11 22.79
C ILE A 35 27.31 5.60 21.34
N LYS A 36 28.47 5.98 20.79
CA LYS A 36 28.61 6.38 19.36
C LYS A 36 28.09 5.30 18.41
N LYS A 37 28.45 4.03 18.65
CA LYS A 37 27.96 2.90 17.84
C LYS A 37 26.44 2.75 17.91
N GLN A 38 25.85 2.88 19.11
CA GLN A 38 24.39 2.81 19.29
C GLN A 38 23.68 3.96 18.58
N ILE A 39 24.18 5.19 18.75
CA ILE A 39 23.66 6.38 18.07
C ILE A 39 23.67 6.19 16.55
N ASN A 40 24.80 5.76 15.97
CA ASN A 40 24.92 5.54 14.53
C ASN A 40 23.94 4.45 14.04
N ALA A 41 23.82 3.34 14.77
CA ALA A 41 22.90 2.26 14.41
C ALA A 41 21.42 2.73 14.42
N THR A 42 21.04 3.49 15.44
CA THR A 42 19.69 4.07 15.54
C THR A 42 19.46 5.12 14.45
N TRP A 43 20.44 5.98 14.17
CA TRP A 43 20.36 6.98 13.11
C TRP A 43 20.15 6.34 11.73
N GLU A 44 20.90 5.29 11.41
CA GLU A 44 20.73 4.56 10.15
C GLU A 44 19.35 3.90 10.03
N THR A 45 18.78 3.44 11.15
CA THR A 45 17.41 2.90 11.16
C THR A 45 16.39 4.00 10.87
N ILE A 46 16.49 5.15 11.55
CA ILE A 46 15.61 6.31 11.33
C ILE A 46 15.71 6.79 9.88
N ARG A 47 16.93 6.88 9.33
CA ARG A 47 17.17 7.30 7.95
C ARG A 47 16.51 6.34 6.95
N ARG A 48 16.64 5.03 7.14
CA ARG A 48 15.98 4.03 6.28
C ARG A 48 14.46 4.15 6.34
N SER A 49 13.88 4.24 7.53
CA SER A 49 12.43 4.43 7.68
C SER A 49 11.94 5.73 7.06
N ALA A 50 12.71 6.81 7.14
CA ALA A 50 12.40 8.07 6.47
C ALA A 50 12.47 7.94 4.94
N ASN A 51 13.41 7.18 4.39
CA ASN A 51 13.46 6.90 2.96
C ASN A 51 12.23 6.08 2.50
N ASP A 52 11.88 5.02 3.24
CA ASP A 52 10.70 4.19 2.94
C ASP A 52 9.40 5.03 2.93
N LEU A 53 9.27 5.96 3.89
CA LEU A 53 8.16 6.90 3.96
C LEU A 53 8.21 7.94 2.83
N THR A 54 9.40 8.36 2.40
CA THR A 54 9.57 9.27 1.26
C THR A 54 9.07 8.64 -0.02
N GLU A 55 9.31 7.34 -0.25
CA GLU A 55 8.74 6.64 -1.40
C GLU A 55 7.21 6.56 -1.39
N ILE A 56 6.58 6.62 -0.21
CA ILE A 56 5.13 6.62 -0.06
C ILE A 56 4.57 8.04 -0.28
N ILE A 57 5.22 9.05 0.30
CA ILE A 57 4.71 10.44 0.32
C ILE A 57 5.08 11.20 -0.96
N SER A 58 6.24 10.91 -1.55
CA SER A 58 6.73 11.54 -2.78
C SER A 58 7.50 10.52 -3.63
N PRO A 59 6.82 9.50 -4.19
CA PRO A 59 7.45 8.55 -5.10
C PRO A 59 8.15 9.29 -6.24
N GLU A 60 9.41 8.95 -6.55
CA GLU A 60 10.24 9.75 -7.46
C GLU A 60 9.72 9.80 -8.90
N HIS A 61 8.87 8.87 -9.34
CA HIS A 61 8.21 8.92 -10.65
C HIS A 61 6.84 8.24 -10.58
N PRO A 62 5.76 8.96 -10.19
CA PRO A 62 4.43 8.38 -10.27
C PRO A 62 4.09 8.18 -11.75
N GLU A 63 3.85 6.92 -12.15
CA GLU A 63 3.27 6.64 -13.45
C GLU A 63 1.89 7.28 -13.55
N GLN A 64 1.56 7.77 -14.75
CA GLN A 64 0.21 8.22 -15.03
C GLN A 64 -0.75 7.04 -14.87
N ILE A 65 -1.85 7.26 -14.13
CA ILE A 65 -2.87 6.24 -13.92
C ILE A 65 -3.74 6.14 -15.18
N GLU A 66 -3.75 4.96 -15.80
CA GLU A 66 -4.52 4.67 -17.00
C GLU A 66 -5.86 4.02 -16.62
N MET A 67 -6.92 4.84 -16.55
CA MET A 67 -8.25 4.33 -16.24
C MET A 67 -8.80 3.45 -17.38
N PRO A 68 -9.21 2.21 -17.11
CA PRO A 68 -9.63 1.27 -18.15
C PRO A 68 -10.99 1.62 -18.77
N TYR A 69 -11.82 2.36 -18.04
CA TYR A 69 -13.13 2.84 -18.43
C TYR A 69 -13.24 4.34 -18.12
N GLN A 70 -13.86 5.10 -19.00
CA GLN A 70 -14.01 6.56 -18.84
C GLN A 70 -15.27 6.96 -18.05
N GLY A 71 -16.12 6.00 -17.69
CA GLY A 71 -17.31 6.25 -16.90
C GLY A 71 -16.98 6.82 -15.52
N GLU A 72 -17.73 7.86 -15.12
CA GLU A 72 -17.59 8.47 -13.81
C GLU A 72 -17.90 7.48 -12.68
N THR A 73 -18.85 6.56 -12.93
CA THR A 73 -19.26 5.52 -11.98
C THR A 73 -18.11 4.59 -11.66
N PHE A 74 -17.40 4.07 -12.66
CA PHE A 74 -16.23 3.23 -12.44
C PHE A 74 -15.17 3.94 -11.59
N SER A 75 -14.88 5.21 -11.89
CA SER A 75 -13.89 5.99 -11.16
C SER A 75 -14.24 6.13 -9.67
N LYS A 76 -15.52 6.34 -9.34
CA LYS A 76 -16.00 6.39 -7.96
C LYS A 76 -15.82 5.05 -7.23
N TYR A 77 -16.11 3.93 -7.88
CA TYR A 77 -15.92 2.61 -7.29
C TYR A 77 -14.44 2.26 -7.12
N TRP A 78 -13.59 2.68 -8.05
CA TRP A 78 -12.15 2.49 -7.93
C TRP A 78 -11.57 3.30 -6.75
N GLU A 79 -11.98 4.56 -6.60
CA GLU A 79 -11.57 5.37 -5.45
C GLU A 79 -12.01 4.73 -4.14
N ARG A 80 -13.28 4.28 -4.06
CA ARG A 80 -13.80 3.57 -2.90
C ARG A 80 -13.01 2.29 -2.56
N TYR A 81 -12.51 1.58 -3.57
CA TYR A 81 -11.67 0.41 -3.35
C TYR A 81 -10.31 0.77 -2.74
N LYS A 82 -9.70 1.88 -3.19
CA LYS A 82 -8.46 2.40 -2.61
C LYS A 82 -8.66 2.85 -1.17
N GLU A 83 -9.76 3.55 -0.88
CA GLU A 83 -10.14 3.96 0.48
C GLU A 83 -10.29 2.73 1.38
N TYR A 84 -11.04 1.71 0.94
CA TYR A 84 -11.19 0.44 1.65
C TYR A 84 -9.84 -0.23 1.98
N LEU A 85 -8.91 -0.28 1.03
CA LEU A 85 -7.57 -0.86 1.26
C LEU A 85 -6.76 -0.06 2.29
N ALA A 86 -6.89 1.27 2.28
CA ALA A 86 -6.21 2.15 3.21
C ALA A 86 -6.82 2.07 4.63
N GLU A 87 -8.15 2.02 4.72
CA GLU A 87 -8.90 1.96 5.99
C GLU A 87 -8.72 0.62 6.70
N GLU A 88 -8.98 -0.50 6.01
CA GLU A 88 -9.04 -1.82 6.63
C GLU A 88 -7.66 -2.50 6.76
N PHE A 89 -6.74 -2.21 5.84
CA PHE A 89 -5.45 -2.92 5.77
C PHE A 89 -4.23 -2.00 5.77
N HIS A 90 -4.42 -0.69 5.84
CA HIS A 90 -3.33 0.30 5.75
C HIS A 90 -2.47 0.12 4.51
N ILE A 91 -3.08 -0.29 3.39
CA ILE A 91 -2.41 -0.45 2.10
C ILE A 91 -2.73 0.75 1.22
N TYR A 92 -1.68 1.48 0.83
CA TYR A 92 -1.75 2.50 -0.21
C TYR A 92 -1.29 1.91 -1.55
N LEU A 93 -2.13 2.03 -2.59
CA LEU A 93 -1.76 1.60 -3.92
C LEU A 93 -0.77 2.59 -4.53
N ARG A 94 0.45 2.12 -4.82
CA ARG A 94 1.43 2.88 -5.61
C ARG A 94 1.07 2.79 -7.10
N SER A 95 1.39 3.81 -7.87
CA SER A 95 1.01 3.97 -9.29
C SER A 95 1.25 2.73 -10.17
N ARG A 96 2.43 2.11 -10.07
CA ARG A 96 2.74 0.85 -10.78
C ARG A 96 1.77 -0.28 -10.46
N ARG A 97 1.53 -0.51 -9.16
CA ARG A 97 0.62 -1.55 -8.70
C ARG A 97 -0.82 -1.21 -9.07
N GLU A 98 -1.20 0.05 -8.95
CA GLU A 98 -2.51 0.55 -9.37
C GLU A 98 -2.76 0.26 -10.85
N ASN A 99 -1.81 0.64 -11.73
CA ASN A 99 -1.87 0.36 -13.16
C ASN A 99 -1.97 -1.14 -13.47
N GLU A 100 -1.18 -1.99 -12.81
CA GLU A 100 -1.26 -3.44 -13.01
C GLU A 100 -2.60 -4.04 -12.55
N LEU A 101 -3.17 -3.54 -11.44
CA LEU A 101 -4.50 -3.96 -10.99
C LEU A 101 -5.58 -3.51 -11.95
N LEU A 102 -5.53 -2.26 -12.44
CA LEU A 102 -6.47 -1.72 -13.42
C LEU A 102 -6.41 -2.49 -14.75
N ARG A 103 -5.21 -2.81 -15.24
CA ARG A 103 -5.00 -3.67 -16.43
C ARG A 103 -5.58 -5.07 -16.22
N THR A 104 -5.35 -5.64 -15.05
CA THR A 104 -5.88 -6.96 -14.69
C THR A 104 -7.41 -6.96 -14.61
N LEU A 105 -7.99 -5.92 -14.01
CA LEU A 105 -9.42 -5.73 -13.95
C LEU A 105 -10.04 -5.60 -15.35
N LYS A 106 -9.40 -4.83 -16.25
CA LYS A 106 -9.81 -4.75 -17.66
C LYS A 106 -9.77 -6.12 -18.35
N LYS A 107 -8.74 -6.93 -18.11
CA LYS A 107 -8.65 -8.30 -18.65
C LYS A 107 -9.80 -9.20 -18.17
N TRP A 108 -10.21 -9.09 -16.90
CA TRP A 108 -11.28 -9.93 -16.35
C TRP A 108 -12.69 -9.48 -16.77
N ALA A 109 -12.90 -8.17 -16.85
CA ALA A 109 -14.18 -7.59 -17.22
C ALA A 109 -14.40 -7.58 -18.76
N GLY A 110 -13.33 -7.49 -19.55
CA GLY A 110 -13.35 -7.47 -21.00
C GLY A 110 -13.51 -6.06 -21.59
N ASN A 111 -13.89 -5.99 -22.88
CA ASN A 111 -14.11 -4.73 -23.62
C ASN A 111 -15.55 -4.61 -24.15
N SER A 112 -16.49 -5.39 -23.60
CA SER A 112 -17.90 -5.33 -24.01
C SER A 112 -18.61 -4.10 -23.45
N GLU A 113 -19.79 -3.78 -23.98
CA GLU A 113 -20.64 -2.69 -23.47
C GLU A 113 -21.02 -2.87 -21.97
N LYS A 114 -21.00 -4.12 -21.47
CA LYS A 114 -21.26 -4.45 -20.06
C LYS A 114 -19.98 -4.59 -19.22
N ALA A 115 -18.80 -4.37 -19.81
CA ALA A 115 -17.52 -4.58 -19.13
C ALA A 115 -17.33 -3.61 -17.95
N GLU A 116 -17.73 -2.35 -18.09
CA GLU A 116 -17.64 -1.39 -16.98
C GLU A 116 -18.45 -1.86 -15.77
N LYS A 117 -19.70 -2.29 -15.99
CA LYS A 117 -20.56 -2.83 -14.93
C LYS A 117 -19.93 -4.06 -14.28
N LYS A 118 -19.39 -4.98 -15.09
CA LYS A 118 -18.71 -6.17 -14.58
C LYS A 118 -17.48 -5.83 -13.74
N ALA A 119 -16.70 -4.82 -14.14
CA ALA A 119 -15.56 -4.34 -13.37
C ALA A 119 -15.99 -3.76 -12.01
N ILE A 120 -17.10 -3.01 -11.98
CA ILE A 120 -17.71 -2.49 -10.75
C ILE A 120 -18.19 -3.64 -9.85
N ASP A 121 -18.80 -4.68 -10.41
CA ASP A 121 -19.26 -5.85 -9.65
C ASP A 121 -18.08 -6.60 -9.01
N ILE A 122 -16.96 -6.75 -9.75
CA ILE A 122 -15.71 -7.33 -9.22
C ILE A 122 -15.15 -6.49 -8.07
N ILE A 123 -15.09 -5.17 -8.21
CA ILE A 123 -14.64 -4.27 -7.13
C ILE A 123 -15.56 -4.41 -5.92
N SER A 124 -16.87 -4.35 -6.14
CA SER A 124 -17.88 -4.46 -5.09
C SER A 124 -17.80 -5.79 -4.35
N PHE A 125 -17.48 -6.88 -5.05
CA PHE A 125 -17.22 -8.19 -4.44
C PHE A 125 -16.03 -8.15 -3.47
N HIS A 126 -14.91 -7.55 -3.86
CA HIS A 126 -13.73 -7.47 -2.98
C HIS A 126 -14.02 -6.69 -1.70
N ILE A 127 -14.72 -5.57 -1.82
CA ILE A 127 -15.11 -4.73 -0.68
C ILE A 127 -16.10 -5.49 0.23
N ARG A 128 -17.20 -6.02 -0.32
CA ARG A 128 -18.24 -6.70 0.50
C ARG A 128 -17.72 -7.96 1.19
N SER A 129 -16.77 -8.65 0.57
CA SER A 129 -16.22 -9.90 1.11
C SER A 129 -15.03 -9.67 2.06
N GLY A 130 -14.53 -8.44 2.19
CA GLY A 130 -13.42 -8.13 3.08
C GLY A 130 -12.08 -8.71 2.61
N TYR A 131 -11.88 -8.87 1.30
CA TYR A 131 -10.62 -9.40 0.77
C TYR A 131 -9.54 -8.33 0.68
N LYS A 132 -8.37 -8.62 1.25
CA LYS A 132 -7.12 -7.86 1.08
C LYS A 132 -6.48 -8.08 -0.28
N SER A 133 -6.52 -9.33 -0.76
CA SER A 133 -5.90 -9.75 -2.02
C SER A 133 -6.88 -9.55 -3.18
N PHE A 134 -6.35 -9.10 -4.32
CA PHE A 134 -7.14 -8.93 -5.54
C PHE A 134 -7.02 -10.17 -6.43
N PHE A 135 -8.14 -10.83 -6.71
CA PHE A 135 -8.19 -12.05 -7.51
C PHE A 135 -9.47 -12.08 -8.35
N ARG A 136 -9.51 -12.95 -9.38
CA ARG A 136 -10.68 -13.04 -10.25
C ARG A 136 -11.82 -13.77 -9.52
N PRO A 137 -12.97 -13.12 -9.26
CA PRO A 137 -14.14 -13.81 -8.71
C PRO A 137 -14.76 -14.73 -9.77
N THR A 138 -15.41 -15.80 -9.35
CA THR A 138 -16.22 -16.64 -10.23
C THR A 138 -17.51 -15.92 -10.63
N GLU A 139 -18.11 -16.28 -11.77
CA GLU A 139 -19.38 -15.66 -12.19
C GLU A 139 -20.49 -15.88 -11.14
N ARG A 140 -20.48 -17.03 -10.45
CA ARG A 140 -21.40 -17.33 -9.33
C ARG A 140 -21.20 -16.43 -8.14
N GLN A 141 -19.95 -16.16 -7.77
CA GLN A 141 -19.62 -15.22 -6.70
C GLN A 141 -20.08 -13.79 -7.02
N LEU A 142 -20.10 -13.41 -8.31
CA LEU A 142 -20.60 -12.12 -8.75
C LEU A 142 -22.14 -12.06 -8.72
N SER A 143 -22.83 -13.13 -9.12
CA SER A 143 -24.30 -13.20 -9.12
C SER A 143 -24.92 -13.37 -7.72
N GLY A 144 -24.14 -13.81 -6.73
CA GLY A 144 -24.60 -14.05 -5.37
C GLY A 144 -25.18 -15.45 -5.15
N GLU A 145 -24.97 -16.36 -6.11
CA GLU A 145 -25.26 -17.79 -5.94
C GLU A 145 -24.24 -18.43 -4.97
N GLU A 146 -24.66 -19.47 -4.24
CA GLU A 146 -23.75 -20.18 -3.34
C GLU A 146 -22.58 -20.79 -4.14
N PRO A 147 -21.33 -20.47 -3.77
CA PRO A 147 -20.16 -21.02 -4.46
C PRO A 147 -20.06 -22.52 -4.21
N THR A 148 -19.76 -23.30 -5.24
CA THR A 148 -19.50 -24.73 -5.11
C THR A 148 -18.27 -24.98 -4.21
N PRO A 149 -18.16 -26.16 -3.58
CA PRO A 149 -17.02 -26.49 -2.70
C PRO A 149 -15.65 -26.29 -3.37
N GLU A 150 -15.56 -26.52 -4.68
CA GLU A 150 -14.35 -26.32 -5.49
C GLU A 150 -13.99 -24.83 -5.66
N GLU A 151 -14.98 -23.95 -5.78
CA GLU A 151 -14.78 -22.50 -5.93
C GLU A 151 -14.36 -21.83 -4.60
N GLN A 152 -14.74 -22.42 -3.47
CA GLN A 152 -14.32 -21.97 -2.14
C GLN A 152 -12.80 -22.16 -1.92
N ALA A 153 -12.22 -23.21 -2.49
CA ALA A 153 -10.79 -23.53 -2.38
C ALA A 153 -9.86 -22.54 -3.12
N ILE A 154 -10.37 -21.81 -4.11
CA ILE A 154 -9.60 -20.84 -4.91
C ILE A 154 -9.48 -19.49 -4.20
N THR A 155 -10.37 -19.21 -3.23
CA THR A 155 -10.28 -17.97 -2.45
C THR A 155 -9.08 -18.02 -1.51
N PRO A 156 -8.19 -17.00 -1.49
CA PRO A 156 -7.09 -16.97 -0.55
C PRO A 156 -7.68 -17.00 0.85
N ASN A 157 -7.37 -18.09 1.59
CA ASN A 157 -7.87 -18.36 2.94
C ASN A 157 -7.94 -17.05 3.74
N LYS A 158 -9.14 -16.72 4.24
CA LYS A 158 -9.28 -15.71 5.31
C LYS A 158 -8.24 -16.09 6.36
N VAL A 159 -7.30 -15.19 6.63
CA VAL A 159 -6.38 -15.33 7.76
C VAL A 159 -7.27 -15.38 9.00
N THR A 160 -7.64 -16.59 9.39
CA THR A 160 -8.31 -16.86 10.64
C THR A 160 -7.26 -16.56 11.69
N LYS A 161 -7.33 -15.36 12.28
CA LYS A 161 -6.74 -15.10 13.59
C LYS A 161 -7.41 -16.08 14.54
N LYS A 162 -6.83 -17.28 14.68
CA LYS A 162 -6.97 -18.04 15.91
C LYS A 162 -6.24 -17.23 16.97
N SER A 163 -6.98 -16.36 17.65
CA SER A 163 -6.61 -15.98 19.01
C SER A 163 -6.52 -17.27 19.81
N GLN A 164 -5.30 -17.74 20.04
CA GLN A 164 -5.04 -18.68 21.11
C GLN A 164 -5.14 -17.87 22.41
N VAL A 165 -6.15 -18.22 23.20
CA VAL A 165 -6.20 -17.95 24.64
C VAL A 165 -5.48 -19.10 25.34
#